data_AF-A0A3D4END4-F1
#
_entry.id   AF-A0A3D4END4-F1
#
_cell.length_a   1.000
_cell.length_b   1.000
_cell.length_c   1.000
_cell.angle_alpha   90.00
_cell.angle_beta   90.00
_cell.angle_gamma   90.00
#
_symmetry.space_group_name_H-M   'P 1'
#
loop_
_entity.id
_entity.type
_entity.pdbx_description
1 polymer ?
#
loop_
_entity_poly.entity_id
_entity_poly.type
_entity_poly.pdbx_seq_one_letter_code
_entity_poly.pdbx_strand_id
1 'polypeptide(L)' 'MGLFKTNPFGHYDFIKKWLIRVAGVMSHRRYRGFNALQIDGSEIIKDLPDTNVLFVSNHQTYFA' A
#
# COMPACT_ATOMS: atom_id res chain seq x y z
N MET A 1 -13.18 -20.65 8.07
CA MET A 1 -11.88 -20.12 7.60
C MET A 1 -10.77 -20.82 8.37
N GLY A 2 -10.27 -21.94 7.86
CA GLY A 2 -9.26 -22.75 8.55
C GLY A 2 -7.84 -22.21 8.35
N LEU A 3 -6.97 -22.39 9.34
CA LEU A 3 -5.53 -22.09 9.27
C LEU A 3 -4.83 -22.76 8.07
N PHE A 4 -5.40 -23.85 7.55
CA PHE A 4 -4.87 -24.65 6.44
C PHE A 4 -5.60 -24.41 5.11
N LYS A 5 -6.33 -23.29 4.95
CA LYS A 5 -6.91 -22.95 3.65
C LYS A 5 -5.80 -22.79 2.62
N THR A 6 -5.97 -23.43 1.47
CA THR A 6 -5.07 -23.29 0.31
C THR A 6 -5.66 -22.32 -0.72
N ASN A 7 -4.77 -21.63 -1.43
CA ASN A 7 -5.15 -20.83 -2.60
C ASN A 7 -5.20 -21.69 -3.89
N PRO A 8 -5.64 -21.15 -5.03
CA PRO A 8 -5.74 -21.90 -6.30
C PRO A 8 -4.41 -22.51 -6.80
N PHE A 9 -3.29 -22.07 -6.24
CA PHE A 9 -1.95 -22.58 -6.56
C PHE A 9 -1.45 -23.63 -5.55
N GLY A 10 -2.30 -24.06 -4.60
CA GLY A 10 -1.97 -25.08 -3.61
C GLY A 10 -1.16 -24.58 -2.40
N HIS A 11 -0.88 -23.29 -2.28
CA HIS A 11 -0.15 -22.76 -1.11
C HIS A 11 -1.10 -22.50 0.06
N TYR A 12 -0.64 -22.80 1.28
CA TYR A 12 -1.35 -22.40 2.50
C TYR A 12 -1.39 -20.87 2.65
N ASP A 13 -2.59 -20.32 2.79
CA ASP A 13 -2.81 -18.88 2.95
C ASP A 13 -2.10 -18.32 4.19
N PHE A 14 -2.02 -19.10 5.27
CA PHE A 14 -1.30 -18.73 6.49
C PHE A 14 0.19 -18.49 6.21
N ILE A 15 0.88 -19.43 5.56
CA ILE A 15 2.30 -19.34 5.24
C ILE A 15 2.55 -18.16 4.29
N LYS A 16 1.75 -18.05 3.22
CA LYS A 16 1.86 -16.94 2.27
C LYS A 16 1.71 -15.58 2.96
N LYS A 17 0.74 -15.44 3.86
CA LYS A 17 0.50 -14.19 4.59
C LYS A 17 1.67 -13.82 5.50
N TRP A 18 2.24 -14.78 6.21
CA TRP A 18 3.40 -14.53 7.07
C TRP A 18 4.67 -14.22 6.27
N LEU A 19 4.88 -14.90 5.14
CA LEU A 19 5.98 -14.59 4.22
C LEU A 19 5.91 -13.13 3.76
N ILE A 20 4.74 -12.67 3.29
CA ILE A 20 4.54 -11.29 2.83
C ILE A 20 4.77 -10.28 3.97
N ARG A 21 4.30 -10.58 5.19
CA ARG A 21 4.50 -9.70 6.35
C ARG A 21 5.96 -9.56 6.73
N VAL A 22 6.69 -10.68 6.82
CA VAL A 22 8.12 -10.67 7.18
C VAL A 22 8.93 -9.95 6.10
N ALA A 23 8.69 -10.26 4.82
CA ALA A 23 9.33 -9.56 3.70
C ALA A 23 9.00 -8.06 3.72
N GLY A 24 7.74 -7.69 4.00
CA GLY A 24 7.31 -6.31 4.14
C GLY A 24 8.05 -5.58 5.26
N VAL A 25 8.13 -6.15 6.46
CA VAL A 25 8.83 -5.53 7.60
C VAL A 25 10.32 -5.37 7.32
N MET A 26 10.98 -6.39 6.75
CA MET A 26 12.41 -6.33 6.42
C MET A 26 12.70 -5.27 5.34
N SER A 27 11.85 -5.15 4.33
CA SER A 27 12.05 -4.20 3.24
C SER A 27 11.56 -2.78 3.55
N HIS A 28 10.65 -2.60 4.52
CA HIS A 28 10.03 -1.31 4.81
C HIS A 28 11.04 -0.20 5.11
N ARG A 29 12.08 -0.50 5.90
CA ARG A 29 13.15 0.47 6.22
C ARG A 29 13.91 0.93 4.97
N ARG A 30 14.15 0.00 4.04
CA ARG A 30 14.84 0.30 2.78
C ARG A 30 13.96 1.18 1.89
N TYR A 31 12.70 0.82 1.69
CA TYR A 31 11.76 1.61 0.89
C TYR A 31 11.63 3.04 1.39
N ARG A 32 11.44 3.23 2.70
CA ARG A 32 11.35 4.56 3.32
C ARG A 32 12.66 5.34 3.29
N GLY A 33 13.81 4.66 3.20
CA GLY A 33 15.12 5.32 3.10
C GLY A 33 15.41 5.90 1.71
N PHE A 34 14.86 5.30 0.64
CA PHE A 34 15.03 5.80 -0.73
C PHE A 34 13.85 6.68 -1.19
N ASN A 35 12.64 6.41 -0.70
CA ASN A 35 11.45 7.21 -0.97
C ASN A 35 11.17 8.14 0.20
N ALA A 36 11.60 9.39 0.08
CA ALA A 36 11.08 10.48 0.90
C ALA A 36 9.86 11.06 0.20
N LEU A 37 8.67 10.59 0.55
CA LEU A 37 7.43 11.14 0.03
C LEU A 37 7.33 12.61 0.48
N GLN A 38 7.43 13.53 -0.48
CA GLN A 38 7.18 14.96 -0.28
C GLN A 38 5.77 15.24 -0.80
N ILE A 39 4.91 15.75 0.08
CA ILE A 39 3.55 16.13 -0.26
C ILE A 39 3.42 17.61 0.04
N ASP A 40 3.32 18.41 -1.01
CA ASP A 40 3.05 19.84 -0.91
C ASP A 40 1.57 20.08 -1.22
N GLY A 41 0.95 21.08 -0.58
CA GLY A 41 -0.45 21.43 -0.83
C GLY A 41 -1.48 20.53 -0.15
N SER A 42 -1.07 19.63 0.75
CA SER A 42 -1.98 18.70 1.44
C SER A 42 -3.03 19.41 2.32
N GLU A 43 -2.73 20.62 2.77
CA GLU A 43 -3.63 21.50 3.50
C GLU A 43 -4.89 21.83 2.71
N ILE A 44 -4.80 21.91 1.37
CA ILE A 44 -5.93 22.20 0.48
C ILE A 44 -7.01 21.13 0.63
N ILE A 45 -6.62 19.87 0.88
CA ILE A 45 -7.56 18.75 1.03
C ILE A 45 -8.50 18.97 2.21
N LYS A 46 -8.05 19.66 3.27
CA LYS A 46 -8.87 19.91 4.47
C LYS A 46 -10.02 20.88 4.22
N ASP A 47 -9.86 21.75 3.22
CA ASP A 47 -10.83 22.78 2.87
C ASP A 47 -11.74 22.37 1.69
N LEU A 48 -11.57 21.14 1.16
CA LEU A 48 -12.40 20.64 0.08
C LEU A 48 -13.83 20.32 0.57
N PRO A 49 -14.86 20.49 -0.28
CA PRO A 49 -16.21 20.05 0.02
C PRO A 49 -16.29 18.54 0.26
N ASP A 50 -17.24 18.11 1.09
CA ASP A 50 -17.45 16.69 1.42
C ASP A 50 -17.81 15.82 0.20
N THR A 51 -18.34 16.41 -0.87
CA THR A 51 -18.82 15.69 -2.07
C THR A 51 -18.54 16.45 -3.36
N ASN A 52 -18.62 15.72 -4.49
CA ASN A 52 -18.48 16.27 -5.85
C ASN A 52 -17.10 16.88 -6.16
N VAL A 53 -16.04 16.31 -5.60
CA VAL A 53 -14.65 16.69 -5.88
C VAL A 53 -14.05 15.71 -6.89
N LEU A 54 -13.50 16.24 -7.99
CA LEU A 54 -12.74 15.46 -8.98
C LEU A 54 -11.24 15.63 -8.72
N PHE A 55 -10.59 14.56 -8.28
CA PHE A 55 -9.13 14.50 -8.22
C PHE A 55 -8.57 14.13 -9.59
N VAL A 56 -7.71 15.00 -10.14
CA VAL A 56 -7.00 14.75 -11.40
C VAL A 56 -5.53 14.56 -11.08
N SER A 57 -5.02 13.35 -11.27
CA SER A 57 -3.59 13.03 -11.17
C SER A 57 -3.05 12.65 -12.54
N ASN A 58 -1.76 12.87 -12.76
CA ASN A 58 -1.11 12.33 -13.95
C ASN A 58 -0.86 10.81 -13.80
N HIS A 59 -0.37 10.18 -14.86
CA HIS A 59 -0.12 8.74 -14.93
C HIS A 59 1.33 8.33 -14.59
N GLN A 60 1.98 9.00 -13.64
CA GLN A 60 3.41 8.84 -13.39
C GLN A 60 3.67 7.99 -12.14
N THR A 61 3.67 6.68 -12.37
CA THR A 61 4.15 5.59 -11.49
C THR A 61 3.23 5.13 -10.37
N TYR A 62 3.22 3.80 -10.16
CA TYR A 62 2.61 3.14 -9.00
C TYR A 62 3.24 3.71 -7.72
N PHE A 63 2.43 4.38 -6.91
CA PHE A 63 2.77 4.81 -5.56
C PHE A 63 3.61 3.74 -4.86
N ALA A 64 4.87 4.07 -4.54
CA ALA A 64 5.81 3.17 -3.88
C ALA A 64 5.65 3.21 -2.36
#